data_AF-A0A9W6DAJ3-F1
#
_entry.id   AF-A0A9W6DAJ3-F1
#
_cell.length_a   1.000
_cell.length_b   1.000
_cell.length_c   1.000
_cell.angle_alpha   90.00
_cell.angle_beta   90.00
_cell.angle_gamma   90.00
#
_symmetry.space_group_name_H-M   'P 1'
#
loop_
_entity.id
_entity.type
_entity.pdbx_description
1 polymer ?
#
loop_
_entity_poly.entity_id
_entity_poly.type
_entity_poly.pdbx_seq_one_letter_code
_entity_poly.pdbx_strand_id
1 'polypeptide(L)'
;MKLAASIMCGNQLNLDKELKKLKEAKIDLLHCDVMDGIFVNNLAMGPYVLEAIKNATDIPLDIHLATMNPEKYIKMYSYLKLSCRG
;
A
#
# COMPACT_ATOMS: atom_id res chain seq x y z
N MET A 1 -18.45 -9.96 0.13
CA MET A 1 -18.00 -8.59 0.44
C MET A 1 -16.51 -8.68 0.72
N LYS A 2 -15.66 -7.83 0.11
CA LYS A 2 -14.21 -7.81 0.39
C LYS A 2 -13.88 -6.62 1.29
N LEU A 3 -13.09 -6.84 2.34
CA LEU A 3 -12.64 -5.82 3.28
C LEU A 3 -11.18 -5.45 3.00
N ALA A 4 -10.97 -4.17 2.66
CA ALA A 4 -9.64 -3.60 2.46
C ALA A 4 -9.32 -2.64 3.61
N ALA A 5 -8.23 -2.89 4.33
CA ALA A 5 -7.78 -2.01 5.42
C ALA A 5 -6.64 -1.11 4.94
N SER A 6 -6.77 0.21 5.13
CA SER A 6 -5.68 1.15 4.81
C SER A 6 -4.59 1.10 5.89
N ILE A 7 -3.40 0.68 5.48
CA ILE A 7 -2.24 0.61 6.39
C ILE A 7 -1.74 2.00 6.80
N MET A 8 -2.07 3.05 6.03
CA MET A 8 -1.74 4.44 6.38
C MET A 8 -2.44 4.93 7.65
N CYS A 9 -3.60 4.36 7.99
CA CYS A 9 -4.33 4.68 9.21
C CYS A 9 -3.75 3.99 10.46
N GLY A 10 -2.83 3.04 10.28
CA GLY A 10 -2.17 2.32 11.37
C GLY A 10 -1.03 3.10 12.02
N ASN A 11 -0.51 2.57 13.13
CA ASN A 11 0.68 3.11 13.77
C ASN A 11 1.93 2.88 12.91
N GLN A 12 2.38 3.91 12.20
CA GLN A 12 3.53 3.85 11.29
C GLN A 12 4.86 3.51 12.01
N LEU A 13 4.98 3.77 13.31
CA LEU A 13 6.16 3.38 14.09
C LEU A 13 6.21 1.87 14.37
N ASN A 14 5.10 1.15 14.16
CA ASN A 14 4.99 -0.29 14.47
C ASN A 14 4.21 -1.03 13.37
N LEU A 15 4.58 -0.82 12.10
CA LEU A 15 3.89 -1.44 10.96
C LEU A 15 3.86 -2.97 11.04
N ASP A 16 4.88 -3.62 11.59
CA ASP A 16 4.92 -5.07 11.77
C ASP A 16 3.77 -5.58 12.66
N LYS A 17 3.47 -4.85 13.74
CA LYS A 17 2.36 -5.18 14.65
C LYS A 17 1.01 -4.92 13.99
N GLU A 18 0.89 -3.82 13.24
CA GLU A 18 -0.33 -3.53 12.50
C GLU A 18 -0.63 -4.62 11.46
N LEU A 19 0.38 -5.06 10.70
CA LEU A 19 0.22 -6.16 9.74
C LEU A 19 -0.21 -7.47 10.41
N LYS A 20 0.34 -7.81 11.58
CA LYS A 20 -0.06 -9.01 12.34
C LYS A 20 -1.52 -8.94 12.78
N LYS A 21 -1.96 -7.80 13.34
CA LYS A 21 -3.37 -7.58 13.74
C LYS A 21 -4.30 -7.74 12.55
N LEU A 22 -3.96 -7.15 11.41
CA LEU A 22 -4.76 -7.22 10.19
C LEU A 22 -4.85 -8.66 9.64
N LYS A 23 -3.75 -9.42 9.73
CA LYS A 23 -3.73 -10.84 9.37
C LYS A 23 -4.63 -11.68 10.28
N GLU A 24 -4.55 -11.47 11.59
CA GLU A 24 -5.41 -12.15 12.58
C GLU A 24 -6.90 -11.80 12.38
N ALA A 25 -7.19 -10.55 11.97
CA ALA A 25 -8.52 -10.08 11.61
C ALA A 25 -9.05 -10.63 10.27
N LYS A 26 -8.22 -11.38 9.51
CA LYS A 26 -8.57 -12.02 8.23
C LYS A 26 -9.11 -11.03 7.19
N ILE A 27 -8.47 -9.88 7.05
CA ILE A 27 -8.82 -8.93 5.98
C ILE A 27 -8.49 -9.52 4.60
N ASP A 28 -9.23 -9.08 3.57
CA ASP A 28 -9.05 -9.58 2.21
C ASP A 28 -7.91 -8.89 1.46
N LEU A 29 -7.73 -7.59 1.72
CA LEU A 29 -6.77 -6.72 1.00
C LEU A 29 -6.12 -5.72 1.95
N LEU A 30 -4.84 -5.45 1.73
CA LEU A 30 -4.12 -4.36 2.37
C LEU A 30 -4.09 -3.15 1.43
N HIS A 31 -4.85 -2.11 1.74
CA HIS A 31 -4.89 -0.89 0.94
C HIS A 31 -3.68 -0.03 1.25
N CYS A 32 -2.99 0.43 0.20
CA CYS A 32 -1.76 1.19 0.30
C CYS A 32 -1.78 2.40 -0.64
N ASP A 33 -1.66 3.59 -0.07
CA ASP A 33 -1.65 4.84 -0.84
C ASP A 33 -0.25 5.26 -1.27
N VAL A 34 -0.14 5.64 -2.54
CA VAL A 34 1.03 6.33 -3.11
C VAL A 34 0.59 7.74 -3.49
N MET A 35 1.25 8.74 -2.93
CA MET A 35 0.95 10.16 -3.13
C MET A 35 2.22 10.89 -3.57
N ASP A 36 2.11 11.77 -4.57
CA ASP A 36 3.26 12.46 -5.18
C ASP A 36 3.48 13.89 -4.70
N GLY A 37 2.64 14.41 -3.81
CA GLY A 37 2.69 15.79 -3.33
C GLY A 37 2.17 16.83 -4.34
N ILE A 38 1.76 16.40 -5.54
CA ILE A 38 1.27 17.29 -6.61
C ILE A 38 -0.24 17.11 -6.79
N PHE A 39 -0.69 15.86 -6.96
CA PHE A 39 -2.12 15.55 -7.10
C PHE A 39 -2.87 15.77 -5.79
N VAL A 40 -2.20 15.44 -4.68
CA VAL A 40 -2.62 15.79 -3.31
C VAL A 40 -1.45 16.44 -2.60
N ASN A 41 -1.72 17.39 -1.69
CA ASN A 41 -0.68 18.08 -0.92
C ASN A 41 -0.17 17.20 0.25
N ASN A 42 0.26 15.97 -0.06
CA ASN A 42 0.79 15.01 0.90
C ASN A 42 1.72 13.99 0.19
N LEU A 43 2.61 13.36 0.97
CA LEU A 43 3.48 12.27 0.54
C LEU A 43 3.15 11.03 1.35
N ALA A 44 3.07 9.88 0.69
CA ALA A 44 2.69 8.61 1.32
C ALA A 44 3.77 7.53 1.09
N MET A 45 3.39 6.33 0.68
CA MET A 45 4.32 5.21 0.58
C MET A 45 5.14 5.21 -0.71
N GLY A 46 6.44 4.99 -0.55
CA GLY A 46 7.39 4.76 -1.64
C GLY A 46 7.66 3.28 -1.92
N PRO A 47 8.46 2.97 -2.96
CA PRO A 47 8.82 1.61 -3.35
C PRO A 47 9.43 0.77 -2.22
N TYR A 48 10.38 1.32 -1.47
CA TYR A 48 11.04 0.58 -0.39
C TYR A 48 10.08 0.16 0.74
N VAL A 49 9.09 0.99 1.07
CA VAL A 49 8.10 0.66 2.11
C VAL A 49 7.14 -0.41 1.62
N LEU A 50 6.65 -0.29 0.38
CA LEU A 50 5.75 -1.30 -0.21
C LEU A 50 6.45 -2.64 -0.40
N GLU A 51 7.73 -2.65 -0.77
CA GLU A 51 8.55 -3.87 -0.85
C GLU A 51 8.69 -4.53 0.53
N ALA A 52 9.02 -3.75 1.56
CA ALA A 52 9.13 -4.25 2.93
C ALA A 52 7.81 -4.83 3.44
N ILE A 53 6.68 -4.14 3.20
CA ILE A 53 5.34 -4.63 3.54
C ILE A 53 5.05 -5.92 2.78
N LYS A 54 5.31 -5.98 1.47
CA LYS A 54 5.07 -7.15 0.63
C LYS A 54 5.85 -8.37 1.12
N ASN A 55 7.06 -8.18 1.64
CA ASN A 55 7.87 -9.26 2.21
C ASN A 55 7.42 -9.68 3.61
N ALA A 56 6.75 -8.79 4.34
CA ALA A 56 6.32 -9.03 5.73
C ALA A 56 4.93 -9.69 5.84
N THR A 57 4.11 -9.71 4.79
CA THR A 57 2.76 -10.27 4.80
C THR A 57 2.37 -11.00 3.52
N ASP A 58 1.48 -11.97 3.64
CA ASP A 58 0.82 -12.69 2.56
C ASP A 58 -0.52 -12.07 2.15
N ILE A 59 -1.01 -11.06 2.88
CA ILE A 59 -2.22 -10.31 2.51
C ILE A 59 -1.97 -9.64 1.15
N PRO A 60 -2.85 -9.79 0.15
CA PRO A 60 -2.69 -9.14 -1.13
C PRO A 60 -2.75 -7.61 -0.99
N LEU A 61 -1.80 -6.91 -1.63
CA LEU A 61 -1.74 -5.45 -1.61
C LEU A 61 -2.64 -4.87 -2.70
N ASP A 62 -3.39 -3.83 -2.33
CA ASP A 62 -4.17 -2.98 -3.22
C ASP A 62 -3.51 -1.60 -3.24
N ILE A 63 -2.77 -1.29 -4.31
CA ILE A 63 -2.11 0.01 -4.45
C ILE A 63 -3.06 1.01 -5.10
N HIS A 64 -3.25 2.14 -4.42
CA HIS A 64 -4.01 3.28 -4.89
C HIS A 64 -3.06 4.44 -5.20
N LEU A 65 -3.11 4.92 -6.44
CA LEU A 65 -2.21 5.95 -6.96
C LEU A 65 -2.89 7.31 -6.98
N ALA A 66 -2.70 8.10 -5.93
CA ALA A 66 -3.09 9.52 -5.89
C ALA A 66 -1.93 10.37 -6.43
N THR A 67 -1.67 10.27 -7.74
CA THR A 67 -0.54 10.91 -8.42
C THR A 67 -0.96 11.53 -9.74
N MET A 68 -0.28 12.58 -10.19
CA MET A 68 -0.57 13.26 -11.47
C MET A 68 -0.30 12.35 -12.68
N ASN A 69 0.74 11.52 -12.60
CA ASN A 69 1.22 10.69 -13.70
C ASN A 69 1.24 9.20 -13.28
N PRO A 70 0.08 8.54 -13.11
CA PRO A 70 -0.01 7.19 -12.55
C PRO A 70 0.78 6.14 -13.33
N GLU A 71 0.89 6.26 -14.66
CA GLU A 71 1.65 5.32 -15.50
C GLU A 71 3.14 5.22 -15.10
N LYS A 72 3.75 6.33 -14.67
CA LYS A 72 5.13 6.36 -14.17
C LYS A 72 5.27 5.49 -12.92
N TYR A 73 4.29 5.56 -12.02
CA TYR A 73 4.28 4.81 -10.77
C TYR A 73 3.96 3.34 -11.03
N ILE A 74 3.01 3.00 -11.91
CA ILE A 74 2.77 1.62 -12.34
C ILE A 74 4.06 0.97 -12.85
N LYS A 75 4.80 1.67 -13.72
CA LYS A 75 6.10 1.19 -14.21
C LYS A 75 7.12 1.04 -13.06
N MET A 76 7.16 2.01 -12.16
CA MET A 76 8.04 2.00 -10.99
C MET A 76 7.77 0.80 -10.07
N TYR A 77 6.52 0.42 -9.82
CA TYR A 77 6.15 -0.69 -8.94
C TYR A 77 6.00 -2.04 -9.65
N SER A 78 6.17 -2.09 -10.97
CA SER A 78 5.95 -3.30 -11.78
C SER A 78 6.76 -4.52 -11.32
N TYR A 79 7.96 -4.31 -10.76
CA TYR A 79 8.80 -5.39 -10.23
C TYR A 79 8.20 -6.09 -9.01
N LEU A 80 7.29 -5.44 -8.27
CA LEU A 80 6.64 -6.01 -7.10
C LEU A 80 5.49 -6.98 -7.46
N LYS A 81 5.13 -7.11 -8.75
CA LYS A 81 4.04 -7.97 -9.25
C LYS A 81 2.71 -7.75 -8.50
N LEU A 82 2.37 -6.48 -8.26
CA LEU A 82 1.20 -6.08 -7.48
C LEU A 82 -0.01 -5.80 -8.38
N SER A 83 -1.22 -5.96 -7.83
CA SER A 83 -2.43 -5.40 -8.44
C SER A 83 -2.51 -3.92 -8.13
N CYS A 84 -2.32 -3.07 -9.14
CA CYS A 84 -2.54 -1.62 -9.02
C CYS A 84 -3.96 -1.28 -9.51
N ARG A 85 -4.64 -0.36 -8.82
CA ARG A 85 -5.92 0.20 -9.28
C ARG A 85 -5.75 1.71 -9.43
N GLY A 86 -6.25 2.23 -10.55
CA GLY A 86 -6.27 3.65 -10.87
C GLY A 86 -7.41 4.37 -10.19
#